data_AF-A0A0F8Y6D7-F1
#
_entry.id   AF-A0A0F8Y6D7-F1
#
_cell.length_a   1.000
_cell.length_b   1.000
_cell.length_c   1.000
_cell.angle_alpha   90.00
_cell.angle_beta   90.00
_cell.angle_gamma   90.00
#
_symmetry.space_group_name_H-M   'P 1'
#
loop_
_entity.id
_entity.type
_entity.pdbx_description
1 polymer ?
#
loop_
_entity_poly.entity_id
_entity_poly.type
_entity_poly.pdbx_seq_one_letter_code
_entity_poly.pdbx_strand_id
1 'polypeptide(L)' 'MNDLPLVDVKTVLNMLNIRFKEKGDEFRSHCMSGTHEDNTPSWFINKNSGMFQCFSCGHRGNL' A
#
# COMPACT_ATOMS: atom_id res chain seq x y z
N MET A 1 15.97 -18.78 15.63
CA MET A 1 14.77 -18.91 14.78
C MET A 1 14.19 -17.51 14.70
N ASN A 2 14.31 -16.85 13.55
CA ASN A 2 13.70 -15.54 13.35
C ASN A 2 12.25 -15.78 12.96
N ASP A 3 11.37 -15.91 13.95
CA ASP A 3 9.95 -15.69 13.77
C ASP A 3 9.75 -14.18 13.55
N LEU A 4 10.00 -13.74 12.32
CA LEU A 4 9.36 -12.52 11.85
C LEU A 4 7.86 -12.81 11.88
N PRO A 5 7.05 -12.06 12.64
CA PRO A 5 5.61 -12.26 12.61
C PRO A 5 5.15 -12.15 11.15
N LEU A 6 4.32 -13.11 10.72
CA LEU A 6 3.57 -12.99 9.47
C LEU A 6 2.59 -11.83 9.64
N VAL A 7 3.09 -10.61 9.43
CA VAL A 7 2.27 -9.40 9.46
C VAL A 7 1.65 -9.27 8.07
N ASP A 8 0.33 -9.37 8.01
CA ASP A 8 -0.39 -9.15 6.77
C ASP A 8 -0.40 -7.65 6.40
N VAL A 9 -0.56 -7.36 5.11
CA VAL A 9 -0.51 -6.00 4.57
C VAL A 9 -1.53 -5.06 5.24
N LYS A 10 -2.72 -5.56 5.60
CA LYS A 10 -3.75 -4.75 6.27
C LYS A 10 -3.25 -4.28 7.64
N THR A 11 -2.59 -5.17 8.38
CA THR A 11 -1.99 -4.86 9.68
C THR A 11 -0.92 -3.77 9.54
N VAL A 12 -0.03 -3.86 8.54
CA VAL A 12 0.98 -2.81 8.26
C VAL A 12 0.31 -1.47 7.98
N LEU A 13 -0.70 -1.44 7.10
CA LEU A 13 -1.41 -0.21 6.75
C LEU A 13 -2.11 0.43 7.96
N ASN A 14 -2.71 -0.38 8.83
CA ASN A 14 -3.32 0.10 10.06
C ASN A 14 -2.29 0.64 11.06
N MET A 15 -1.15 -0.04 11.23
CA MET A 15 -0.05 0.41 12.11
C MET A 15 0.53 1.75 11.64
N LEU A 16 0.60 1.97 10.33
CA LEU A 16 1.04 3.23 9.72
C LEU A 16 -0.05 4.30 9.66
N ASN A 17 -1.26 4.01 10.17
CA ASN A 17 -2.44 4.89 10.11
C ASN A 17 -2.78 5.37 8.69
N ILE A 18 -2.55 4.49 7.70
CA ILE A 18 -2.84 4.77 6.29
C ILE A 18 -4.30 4.39 6.04
N ARG A 19 -5.10 5.36 5.59
CA ARG A 19 -6.48 5.09 5.16
C ARG A 19 -6.45 4.40 3.80
N PHE A 20 -7.19 3.30 3.66
CA PHE A 20 -7.29 2.57 2.40
C PHE A 20 -8.72 2.13 2.12
N LYS A 21 -8.98 1.81 0.85
CA LYS A 21 -10.18 1.12 0.39
C LYS A 21 -9.78 -0.27 -0.11
N GLU A 22 -10.54 -1.29 0.26
CA GLU A 22 -10.38 -2.61 -0.31
C GLU A 22 -11.05 -2.69 -1.68
N LYS A 23 -10.36 -3.28 -2.68
CA LYS A 23 -10.93 -3.53 -4.00
C LYS A 23 -10.28 -4.75 -4.66
N GLY A 24 -11.04 -5.85 -4.78
CA GLY A 24 -10.50 -7.13 -5.27
C GLY A 24 -9.32 -7.58 -4.42
N ASP A 25 -8.22 -7.92 -5.07
CA ASP A 25 -6.97 -8.38 -4.44
C ASP A 25 -6.02 -7.24 -4.05
N GLU A 26 -6.52 -6.00 -4.02
CA GLU A 26 -5.75 -4.80 -3.73
C GLU A 26 -6.33 -3.97 -2.58
N PHE A 27 -5.44 -3.28 -1.87
CA PHE A 27 -5.76 -2.06 -1.14
C PHE A 27 -5.43 -0.85 -2.01
N ARG A 28 -6.28 0.17 -1.97
CA ARG A 28 -6.08 1.44 -2.68
C ARG A 28 -6.03 2.60 -1.71
N SER A 29 -5.00 3.43 -1.82
CA SER A 29 -4.81 4.62 -1.00
C SER A 29 -4.20 5.76 -1.82
N HIS A 30 -4.02 6.91 -1.19
CA HIS A 30 -3.27 8.02 -1.77
C HIS A 30 -1.78 7.70 -1.80
N CYS A 31 -1.07 8.24 -2.79
CA CYS A 31 0.36 8.03 -2.95
C CYS A 31 1.17 8.65 -1.80
N MET A 32 2.10 7.86 -1.26
CA MET A 32 2.98 8.26 -0.16
C MET A 32 4.35 8.79 -0.62
N SER A 33 4.59 8.92 -1.94
CA SER A 33 5.90 9.36 -2.45
C SER A 33 6.17 10.86 -2.23
N GLY A 34 5.13 11.68 -2.07
CA GLY A 34 5.24 13.14 -2.00
C GLY A 34 5.69 13.81 -3.31
N THR A 35 5.73 13.07 -4.43
CA THR A 35 6.26 13.56 -5.71
C THR A 35 5.19 14.16 -6.63
N HIS A 36 3.92 14.11 -6.24
CA HIS A 36 2.81 14.70 -6.98
C HIS A 36 1.63 15.00 -6.06
N GLU A 37 0.74 15.89 -6.51
CA GLU A 37 -0.58 16.04 -5.92
C GLU A 37 -1.44 14.81 -6.25
N ASP A 38 -2.10 14.24 -5.24
CA ASP A 38 -2.86 13.00 -5.40
C ASP A 38 -4.31 13.17 -4.93
N ASN A 39 -5.16 13.68 -5.81
CA ASN A 39 -6.57 13.96 -5.50
C ASN A 39 -7.46 12.69 -5.47
N THR A 40 -6.98 11.60 -6.06
CA THR A 40 -7.70 10.33 -6.12
C THR A 40 -6.74 9.18 -5.82
N PRO A 41 -7.17 8.11 -5.13
CA PRO A 41 -6.28 7.00 -4.79
C PRO A 41 -5.57 6.43 -6.01
N SER A 42 -4.26 6.66 -6.10
CA SER A 42 -3.41 6.19 -7.19
C SER A 42 -2.45 5.08 -6.76
N TRP A 43 -2.34 4.82 -5.45
CA TRP A 43 -1.43 3.85 -4.87
C TRP A 43 -2.14 2.52 -4.58
N PHE A 44 -1.76 1.49 -5.32
CA PHE A 44 -2.40 0.17 -5.31
C PHE A 44 -1.41 -0.82 -4.72
N ILE A 45 -1.86 -1.61 -3.76
CA ILE A 45 -1.05 -2.53 -2.98
C ILE A 45 -1.69 -3.91 -3.05
N ASN A 46 -0.96 -4.92 -3.52
CA ASN A 46 -1.46 -6.29 -3.53
C ASN A 46 -1.58 -6.84 -2.10
N LYS A 47 -2.74 -7.41 -1.76
CA LYS A 47 -3.03 -7.90 -0.39
C LYS A 47 -2.12 -9.05 0.05
N ASN A 48 -1.68 -9.89 -0.90
CA ASN A 48 -0.93 -11.11 -0.59
C ASN A 48 0.58 -10.86 -0.60
N SER A 49 1.09 -10.12 -1.59
CA SER A 49 2.54 -9.92 -1.75
C SER A 49 3.06 -8.64 -1.11
N GLY A 50 2.20 -7.67 -0.77
CA GLY A 50 2.63 -6.34 -0.31
C GLY A 50 3.24 -5.46 -1.40
N MET A 51 3.39 -5.99 -2.62
CA MET A 51 3.90 -5.23 -3.76
C MET A 51 2.95 -4.10 -4.10
N PHE A 52 3.50 -2.91 -4.32
CA PHE A 52 2.71 -1.73 -4.64
C PHE A 52 3.21 -0.98 -5.87
N GLN A 53 2.29 -0.23 -6.48
CA GLN A 53 2.58 0.74 -7.52
C GLN A 53 1.63 1.94 -7.39
N CYS A 54 2.18 3.15 -7.55
CA CYS A 54 1.41 4.33 -7.87
C CYS A 54 1.23 4.45 -9.39
N PHE A 55 -0.02 4.51 -9.85
CA PHE A 55 -0.35 4.64 -11.27
C PHE A 55 -0.26 6.07 -11.81
N SER A 56 -0.08 7.07 -10.92
CA SER A 56 0.10 8.48 -11.32
C SER A 56 1.56 8.85 -11.52
N CYS A 57 2.44 8.55 -10.55
CA CYS A 57 3.86 8.93 -10.59
C CYS A 57 4.83 7.76 -10.82
N GLY A 58 4.33 6.52 -10.80
CA GLY A 58 5.15 5.33 -11.02
C GLY A 58 5.99 4.88 -9.84
N HIS A 59 5.82 5.44 -8.63
CA HIS A 59 6.48 4.95 -7.40
C HIS A 59 6.09 3.50 -7.10
N ARG A 60 7.06 2.62 -6.82
CA ARG A 60 6.84 1.16 -6.65
C ARG A 60 7.70 0.61 -5.52
N GLY A 61 7.28 -0.51 -4.94
CA GLY A 61 8.00 -1.15 -3.85
C GLY A 61 7.21 -2.27 -3.20
N ASN A 62 7.51 -2.54 -1.94
CA ASN A 62 6.91 -3.57 -1.10
C ASN A 62 6.67 -2.99 0.32
N LEU A 63 5.60 -3.43 0.99
CA LEU A 63 5.26 -3.05 2.37
C LEU A 63 5.69 -4.10 3.38
#